data_AF-A0A1M6BMV4-F1
#
_entry.id   AF-A0A1M6BMV4-F1
#
_cell.length_a   1.000
_cell.length_b   1.000
_cell.length_c   1.000
_cell.angle_alpha   90.00
_cell.angle_beta   90.00
_cell.angle_gamma   90.00
#
_symmetry.space_group_name_H-M   'P 1'
#
loop_
_entity.id
_entity.type
_entity.pdbx_description
1 polymer ?
#
loop_
_entity_poly.entity_id
_entity_poly.type
_entity_poly.pdbx_seq_one_letter_code
_entity_poly.pdbx_strand_id
1 'polypeptide(L)'
;MNNIGRNKLFMSIGLSVLLIIQIIIFIKLKPGSRGPIGLMFGLIILLAVIAVAANYFRIKQLEDRVRNLPKGYRDAYMDANEAIATIAGPRSEKVRVMDMVLEIFEHASLENRNIDDVTGGDLESFLEGFVEETKGRSSALYWFSYSTALYIGYLLFMKAYKVLRTGGISVEKLKTETLDLGLVATYAIIAYAFFPWINLAMQKAAREQLRGIKRLIILLPFVLPFGLVAMLILVDSPWFVKIIDTPVPVFASVASIAAGVLLLAGSVFLMRYASVKGK
;
A
#
# COMPACT_ATOMS: atom_id res chain seq x y z
N MET A 1 -5.08 -23.29 14.44
CA MET A 1 -4.46 -22.04 13.95
C MET A 1 -4.38 -22.12 12.44
N ASN A 2 -5.24 -21.37 11.74
CA ASN A 2 -5.44 -21.46 10.29
C ASN A 2 -4.21 -21.02 9.49
N ASN A 3 -3.99 -21.70 8.36
CA ASN A 3 -2.85 -21.53 7.43
C ASN A 3 -2.78 -20.14 6.75
N ILE A 4 -3.76 -19.26 7.00
CA ILE A 4 -3.96 -18.04 6.22
C ILE A 4 -3.32 -16.83 6.93
N GLY A 5 -3.52 -16.65 8.24
CA GLY A 5 -2.80 -15.66 9.06
C GLY A 5 -1.27 -15.86 9.06
N ARG A 6 -0.80 -17.09 8.86
CA ARG A 6 0.62 -17.40 8.62
C ARG A 6 1.16 -16.66 7.38
N ASN A 7 0.35 -16.48 6.33
CA ASN A 7 0.78 -15.92 5.05
C ASN A 7 1.00 -14.42 5.09
N LYS A 8 0.20 -13.66 5.84
CA LYS A 8 0.45 -12.22 6.06
C LYS A 8 1.74 -12.00 6.84
N LEU A 9 1.98 -12.84 7.86
CA LEU A 9 3.20 -12.83 8.64
C LEU A 9 4.42 -13.22 7.79
N PHE A 10 4.31 -14.27 6.95
CA PHE A 10 5.34 -14.66 5.99
C PHE A 10 5.62 -13.61 4.93
N MET A 11 4.60 -12.93 4.39
CA MET A 11 4.80 -11.83 3.43
C MET A 11 5.45 -10.62 4.09
N SER A 12 5.04 -10.25 5.30
CA SER A 12 5.66 -9.18 6.08
C SER A 12 7.13 -9.46 6.39
N ILE A 13 7.43 -10.68 6.88
CA ILE A 13 8.79 -11.12 7.15
C ILE A 13 9.61 -11.18 5.86
N GLY A 14 9.06 -11.77 4.79
CA GLY A 14 9.73 -11.86 3.49
C GLY A 14 10.07 -10.49 2.91
N LEU A 15 9.12 -9.55 2.96
CA LEU A 15 9.34 -8.16 2.51
C LEU A 15 10.37 -7.43 3.37
N SER A 16 10.35 -7.66 4.68
CA SER A 16 11.32 -7.09 5.62
C SER A 16 12.74 -7.63 5.38
N VAL A 17 12.89 -8.94 5.16
CA VAL A 17 14.18 -9.57 4.81
C VAL A 17 14.69 -9.04 3.47
N LEU A 18 13.80 -8.88 2.48
CA LEU A 18 14.17 -8.37 1.16
C LEU A 18 14.66 -6.91 1.24
N LEU A 19 14.01 -6.07 2.05
CA LEU A 19 14.47 -4.72 2.35
C LEU A 19 15.85 -4.73 3.04
N ILE A 20 16.08 -5.62 4.01
CA ILE A 20 17.39 -5.74 4.70
C ILE A 20 18.50 -6.14 3.73
N ILE A 21 18.26 -7.13 2.87
CA ILE A 21 19.24 -7.57 1.86
C ILE A 21 19.58 -6.41 0.92
N GLN A 22 18.57 -5.63 0.50
CA GLN A 22 18.80 -4.46 -0.33
C GLN A 22 19.65 -3.39 0.35
N ILE A 23 19.41 -3.11 1.65
CA ILE A 23 20.25 -2.18 2.43
C ILE A 23 21.72 -2.61 2.35
N ILE A 24 21.99 -3.90 2.56
CA ILE A 24 23.34 -4.43 2.56
C ILE A 24 23.99 -4.28 1.17
N ILE A 25 23.25 -4.59 0.10
CA ILE A 25 23.73 -4.44 -1.28
C ILE A 25 24.03 -2.96 -1.59
N PHE A 26 23.13 -2.05 -1.25
CA PHE A 26 23.29 -0.61 -1.50
C PHE A 26 24.48 -0.01 -0.76
N ILE A 27 24.65 -0.35 0.52
CA ILE A 27 25.78 0.12 1.35
C ILE A 27 27.12 -0.39 0.78
N LYS A 28 27.15 -1.61 0.23
CA LYS A 28 28.34 -2.17 -0.42
C LYS A 28 28.67 -1.51 -1.75
N LEU A 29 27.66 -1.17 -2.57
CA LEU A 29 27.87 -0.61 -3.90
C LEU A 29 28.24 0.88 -3.90
N LYS A 30 27.73 1.69 -2.95
CA LYS A 30 28.05 3.13 -2.86
C LYS A 30 28.40 3.54 -1.41
N PRO A 31 29.64 3.27 -0.94
CA PRO A 31 30.04 3.56 0.43
C PRO A 31 30.00 5.06 0.81
N GLY A 32 30.13 5.97 -0.17
CA GLY A 32 29.99 7.42 0.05
C GLY A 32 28.56 7.89 0.34
N SER A 33 27.56 7.03 0.17
CA SER A 33 26.13 7.38 0.34
C SER A 33 25.52 6.82 1.63
N ARG A 34 26.34 6.29 2.55
CA ARG A 34 25.90 5.62 3.80
C ARG A 34 24.99 6.49 4.68
N GLY A 35 25.33 7.77 4.87
CA GLY A 35 24.54 8.70 5.71
C GLY A 35 23.13 8.95 5.17
N PRO A 36 22.98 9.45 3.92
CA PRO A 36 21.69 9.69 3.29
C PRO A 36 20.81 8.44 3.19
N ILE A 37 21.41 7.29 2.83
CA ILE A 37 20.72 6.00 2.77
C ILE A 37 20.21 5.59 4.16
N GLY A 38 21.05 5.69 5.19
CA GLY A 38 20.66 5.40 6.58
C GLY A 38 19.50 6.25 7.07
N LEU A 39 19.46 7.54 6.72
CA LEU A 39 18.37 8.44 7.08
C LEU A 39 17.06 8.06 6.38
N MET A 40 17.09 7.80 5.07
CA MET A 40 15.90 7.33 4.33
C MET A 40 15.35 6.03 4.92
N PHE A 41 16.21 5.08 5.26
CA PHE A 41 15.80 3.83 5.91
C PHE A 41 15.25 4.05 7.32
N GLY A 42 15.85 4.92 8.12
CA GLY A 42 15.31 5.32 9.42
C GLY A 42 13.90 5.90 9.29
N LEU A 43 13.65 6.72 8.27
CA LEU A 43 12.33 7.24 7.94
C LEU A 43 11.34 6.15 7.53
N ILE A 44 11.76 5.18 6.70
CA ILE A 44 10.90 4.04 6.31
C ILE A 44 10.53 3.21 7.53
N ILE A 45 11.49 2.91 8.41
CA ILE A 45 11.25 2.16 9.65
C ILE A 45 10.31 2.95 10.56
N LEU A 46 10.54 4.27 10.72
CA LEU A 46 9.68 5.13 11.53
C LEU A 46 8.24 5.15 10.98
N LEU A 47 8.06 5.28 9.67
CA LEU A 47 6.75 5.22 9.02
C LEU A 47 6.09 3.85 9.22
N ALA A 48 6.86 2.76 9.15
CA ALA A 48 6.35 1.42 9.43
C ALA A 48 5.91 1.29 10.90
N VAL A 49 6.70 1.80 11.85
CA VAL A 49 6.34 1.81 13.28
C VAL A 49 5.09 2.65 13.53
N ILE A 50 4.98 3.84 12.94
CA ILE A 50 3.79 4.69 13.04
C ILE A 50 2.59 3.96 12.43
N ALA A 51 2.74 3.32 11.27
CA ALA A 51 1.67 2.54 10.65
C ALA A 51 1.22 1.37 11.52
N VAL A 52 2.17 0.66 12.16
CA VAL A 52 1.89 -0.43 13.11
C VAL A 52 1.20 0.12 14.36
N ALA A 53 1.68 1.22 14.95
CA ALA A 53 1.10 1.84 16.14
C ALA A 53 -0.33 2.37 15.88
N ALA A 54 -0.54 3.07 14.76
CA ALA A 54 -1.86 3.53 14.33
C ALA A 54 -2.82 2.36 14.08
N ASN A 55 -2.30 1.22 13.62
CA ASN A 55 -3.08 0.00 13.47
C ASN A 55 -3.38 -0.67 14.83
N TYR A 56 -2.42 -0.68 15.75
CA TYR A 56 -2.54 -1.29 17.07
C TYR A 56 -3.68 -0.71 17.90
N PHE A 57 -3.79 0.63 17.99
CA PHE A 57 -4.88 1.27 18.73
C PHE A 57 -6.26 0.94 18.17
N ARG A 58 -6.36 0.80 16.85
CA ARG A 58 -7.62 0.46 16.16
C ARG A 58 -7.95 -1.03 16.29
N ILE A 59 -6.94 -1.90 16.28
CA ILE A 59 -7.09 -3.33 16.50
C ILE A 59 -7.57 -3.60 17.92
N LYS A 60 -7.03 -2.90 18.93
CA LYS A 60 -7.37 -3.13 20.34
C LYS A 60 -8.88 -3.01 20.63
N GLN A 61 -9.56 -2.02 20.05
CA GLN A 61 -11.01 -1.85 20.21
C GLN A 61 -11.82 -2.98 19.56
N LEU A 62 -11.37 -3.49 18.42
CA LEU A 62 -11.99 -4.63 17.74
C LEU A 62 -11.67 -5.96 18.44
N GLU A 63 -10.47 -6.08 18.98
CA GLU A 63 -9.97 -7.28 19.65
C GLU A 63 -10.76 -7.58 20.93
N ASP A 64 -11.15 -6.55 21.69
CA ASP A 64 -11.99 -6.73 22.88
C ASP A 64 -13.38 -7.28 22.53
N ARG A 65 -14.02 -6.75 21.47
CA ARG A 65 -15.31 -7.24 20.98
C ARG A 65 -15.22 -8.66 20.44
N VAL A 66 -14.24 -8.92 19.59
CA VAL A 66 -14.01 -10.23 18.98
C VAL A 66 -13.60 -11.29 20.02
N ARG A 67 -12.91 -10.90 21.09
CA ARG A 67 -12.52 -11.81 22.18
C ARG A 67 -13.72 -12.29 22.99
N ASN A 68 -14.77 -11.48 23.10
CA ASN A 68 -16.00 -11.82 23.82
C ASN A 68 -16.91 -12.76 23.01
N LEU A 69 -16.65 -12.96 21.72
CA LEU A 69 -17.39 -13.93 20.91
C LEU A 69 -17.05 -15.37 21.28
N PRO A 70 -18.02 -16.31 21.17
CA PRO A 70 -17.75 -17.74 21.24
C PRO A 70 -16.72 -18.15 20.19
N LYS A 71 -15.97 -19.22 20.48
CA LYS A 71 -14.82 -19.64 19.67
C LYS A 71 -15.12 -19.80 18.18
N GLY A 72 -16.28 -20.37 17.82
CA GLY A 72 -16.68 -20.55 16.41
C GLY A 72 -16.85 -19.22 15.67
N TYR A 73 -17.56 -18.26 16.27
CA TYR A 73 -17.73 -16.91 15.72
C TYR A 73 -16.41 -16.14 15.63
N ARG A 74 -15.56 -16.26 16.64
CA ARG A 74 -14.24 -15.63 16.64
C ARG A 74 -13.35 -16.15 15.50
N ASP A 75 -13.32 -17.47 15.31
CA ASP A 75 -12.52 -18.09 14.24
C ASP A 75 -13.07 -17.67 12.85
N ALA A 76 -14.39 -17.70 12.67
CA ALA A 76 -15.05 -17.23 11.45
C ALA A 76 -14.80 -15.73 11.18
N TYR A 77 -14.79 -14.89 12.22
CA TYR A 77 -14.49 -13.46 12.09
C TYR A 77 -13.06 -13.22 11.62
N MET A 78 -12.10 -13.99 12.14
CA MET A 78 -10.69 -13.89 11.71
C MET A 78 -10.53 -14.29 10.24
N ASP A 79 -11.19 -15.37 9.82
CA ASP A 79 -11.20 -15.82 8.43
C ASP A 79 -11.89 -14.78 7.52
N ALA A 80 -12.99 -14.17 7.97
CA ALA A 80 -13.69 -13.09 7.26
C ALA A 80 -12.83 -11.82 7.12
N ASN A 81 -12.19 -11.38 8.19
CA ASN A 81 -11.27 -10.24 8.17
C ASN A 81 -10.12 -10.49 7.18
N GLU A 82 -9.68 -11.73 7.07
CA GLU A 82 -8.67 -12.10 6.10
C GLU A 82 -9.16 -12.02 4.66
N ALA A 83 -10.33 -12.60 4.37
CA ALA A 83 -10.97 -12.51 3.07
C ALA A 83 -11.21 -11.03 2.67
N ILE A 84 -11.90 -10.25 3.50
CA ILE A 84 -12.22 -8.83 3.22
C ILE A 84 -10.96 -7.97 3.07
N ALA A 85 -9.91 -8.21 3.87
CA ALA A 85 -8.66 -7.45 3.76
C ALA A 85 -8.04 -7.51 2.36
N THR A 86 -8.28 -8.59 1.63
CA THR A 86 -7.69 -8.82 0.31
C THR A 86 -8.51 -8.29 -0.87
N ILE A 87 -9.75 -7.90 -0.63
CA ILE A 87 -10.68 -7.40 -1.66
C ILE A 87 -10.23 -6.00 -2.13
N ALA A 88 -10.59 -5.60 -3.34
CA ALA A 88 -10.31 -4.25 -3.82
C ALA A 88 -11.18 -3.23 -3.09
N GLY A 89 -10.66 -2.04 -2.78
CA GLY A 89 -11.47 -0.96 -2.23
C GLY A 89 -10.84 -0.22 -1.07
N PRO A 90 -11.43 0.92 -0.68
CA PRO A 90 -10.96 1.75 0.41
C PRO A 90 -10.92 0.97 1.72
N ARG A 91 -9.86 1.19 2.51
CA ARG A 91 -9.74 0.62 3.85
C ARG A 91 -10.95 0.94 4.74
N SER A 92 -11.58 2.11 4.58
CA SER A 92 -12.78 2.51 5.32
C SER A 92 -13.99 1.63 5.02
N GLU A 93 -14.16 1.18 3.78
CA GLU A 93 -15.27 0.30 3.39
C GLU A 93 -15.04 -1.12 3.91
N LYS A 94 -13.81 -1.63 3.80
CA LYS A 94 -13.42 -2.91 4.41
C LYS A 94 -13.69 -2.95 5.91
N VAL A 95 -13.31 -1.88 6.62
CA VAL A 95 -13.59 -1.77 8.07
C VAL A 95 -15.10 -1.75 8.33
N ARG A 96 -15.87 -0.98 7.55
CA ARG A 96 -17.33 -0.96 7.68
C ARG A 96 -17.96 -2.34 7.48
N VAL A 97 -17.52 -3.08 6.46
CA VAL A 97 -17.99 -4.46 6.24
C VAL A 97 -17.67 -5.33 7.44
N MET A 98 -16.43 -5.27 7.94
CA MET A 98 -16.05 -6.05 9.11
C MET A 98 -16.78 -5.64 10.39
N ASP A 99 -17.14 -4.36 10.56
CA ASP A 99 -17.98 -3.92 11.67
C ASP A 99 -19.40 -4.50 11.56
N MET A 100 -20.00 -4.51 10.36
CA MET A 100 -21.31 -5.14 10.12
C MET A 100 -21.28 -6.65 10.38
N VAL A 101 -20.25 -7.36 9.90
CA VAL A 101 -20.09 -8.79 10.17
C VAL A 101 -19.95 -9.06 11.68
N LEU A 102 -19.20 -8.21 12.38
CA LEU A 102 -19.04 -8.32 13.84
C LEU A 102 -20.38 -8.17 14.55
N GLU A 103 -21.17 -7.16 14.19
CA GLU A 103 -22.50 -6.92 14.75
C GLU A 103 -23.45 -8.10 14.51
N ILE A 104 -23.44 -8.68 13.30
CA ILE A 104 -24.25 -9.87 12.98
C ILE A 104 -23.84 -11.06 13.87
N PHE A 105 -22.54 -11.28 14.05
CA PHE A 105 -22.03 -12.36 14.89
C PHE A 105 -22.33 -12.14 16.38
N GLU A 106 -22.24 -10.91 16.87
CA GLU A 106 -22.63 -10.55 18.24
C GLU A 106 -24.12 -10.81 18.47
N HIS A 107 -24.99 -10.36 17.56
CA HIS A 107 -26.43 -10.58 17.65
C HIS A 107 -26.80 -12.08 17.58
N ALA A 108 -26.24 -12.82 16.64
CA ALA A 108 -26.51 -14.26 16.52
C ALA A 108 -25.99 -15.06 17.73
N SER A 109 -24.87 -14.63 18.32
CA SER A 109 -24.36 -15.21 19.55
C SER A 109 -25.31 -14.97 20.73
N LEU A 110 -25.95 -13.80 20.83
CA LEU A 110 -26.95 -13.51 21.86
C LEU A 110 -28.21 -14.38 21.70
N GLU A 111 -28.56 -14.71 20.46
CA GLU A 111 -29.67 -15.61 20.12
C GLU A 111 -29.32 -17.11 20.24
N ASN A 112 -28.09 -17.45 20.67
CA ASN A 112 -27.57 -18.83 20.73
C ASN A 112 -27.65 -19.59 19.39
N ARG A 113 -27.60 -18.89 18.26
CA ARG A 113 -27.54 -19.50 16.93
C ARG A 113 -26.13 -20.03 16.66
N ASN A 114 -26.00 -21.11 15.89
CA ASN A 114 -24.70 -21.58 15.45
C ASN A 114 -24.19 -20.73 14.27
N ILE A 115 -22.88 -20.65 14.09
CA ILE A 115 -22.25 -19.90 12.99
C ILE A 115 -22.75 -20.40 11.63
N ASP A 116 -22.92 -21.71 11.48
CA ASP A 116 -23.41 -22.31 10.23
C ASP A 116 -24.85 -21.88 9.90
N ASP A 117 -25.67 -21.61 10.92
CA ASP A 117 -27.04 -21.10 10.74
C ASP A 117 -27.06 -19.63 10.32
N VAL A 118 -25.96 -18.90 10.56
CA VAL A 118 -25.81 -17.48 10.23
C VAL A 118 -25.21 -17.33 8.83
N THR A 119 -24.20 -18.13 8.51
CA THR A 119 -23.50 -18.10 7.22
C THR A 119 -24.14 -19.00 6.17
N GLY A 120 -25.11 -19.85 6.54
CA GLY A 120 -25.67 -20.88 5.67
C GLY A 120 -24.71 -22.04 5.41
N GLY A 121 -23.74 -22.25 6.30
CA GLY A 121 -22.67 -23.24 6.16
C GLY A 121 -21.54 -22.83 5.20
N ASP A 122 -21.64 -21.66 4.57
CA ASP A 122 -20.64 -21.13 3.66
C ASP A 122 -20.30 -19.67 3.97
N LEU A 123 -19.22 -19.49 4.72
CA LEU A 123 -18.71 -18.16 5.07
C LEU A 123 -18.27 -17.36 3.83
N GLU A 124 -17.81 -18.01 2.77
CA GLU A 124 -17.33 -17.31 1.57
C GLU A 124 -18.50 -16.70 0.81
N SER A 125 -19.54 -17.50 0.52
CA SER A 125 -20.78 -17.01 -0.07
C SER A 125 -21.45 -15.91 0.77
N PHE A 126 -21.43 -16.07 2.10
CA PHE A 126 -21.93 -15.03 3.02
C PHE A 126 -21.17 -13.71 2.84
N LEU A 127 -19.84 -13.75 2.78
CA LEU A 127 -19.00 -12.55 2.61
C LEU A 127 -19.10 -11.96 1.19
N GLU A 128 -19.25 -12.79 0.17
CA GLU A 128 -19.50 -12.35 -1.20
C GLU A 128 -20.75 -11.46 -1.27
N GLY A 129 -21.82 -11.81 -0.54
CA GLY A 129 -23.01 -10.97 -0.43
C GLY A 129 -22.71 -9.55 0.06
N PHE A 130 -21.87 -9.38 1.08
CA PHE A 130 -21.45 -8.04 1.54
C PHE A 130 -20.56 -7.32 0.53
N VAL A 131 -19.74 -8.06 -0.21
CA VAL A 131 -18.76 -7.50 -1.15
C VAL A 131 -19.44 -7.07 -2.46
N GLU A 132 -20.41 -7.85 -2.91
CA GLU A 132 -21.27 -7.53 -4.05
C GLU A 132 -22.15 -6.32 -3.73
N GLU A 133 -22.76 -6.28 -2.55
CA GLU A 133 -23.60 -5.17 -2.10
C GLU A 133 -22.78 -3.89 -1.89
N THR A 134 -21.53 -4.01 -1.44
CA THR A 134 -20.61 -2.88 -1.36
C THR A 134 -19.99 -2.49 -2.70
N LYS A 135 -20.28 -3.21 -3.80
CA LYS A 135 -19.72 -3.02 -5.15
C LYS A 135 -18.24 -2.65 -5.11
N GLY A 136 -17.45 -3.42 -4.36
CA GLY A 136 -16.01 -3.23 -4.13
C GLY A 136 -15.12 -3.39 -5.37
N ARG A 137 -15.60 -3.07 -6.58
CA ARG A 137 -14.75 -2.99 -7.78
C ARG A 137 -14.17 -1.60 -7.85
N SER A 138 -12.92 -1.48 -7.43
CA SER A 138 -12.11 -0.28 -7.66
C SER A 138 -12.17 0.10 -9.14
N SER A 139 -12.90 1.18 -9.46
CA SER A 139 -13.07 1.65 -10.83
C SER A 139 -11.73 2.09 -11.41
N ALA A 140 -11.60 2.12 -12.74
CA ALA A 140 -10.41 2.66 -13.40
C ALA A 140 -10.08 4.09 -12.89
N LEU A 141 -11.11 4.87 -12.56
CA LEU A 141 -10.97 6.19 -11.94
C LEU A 141 -10.32 6.12 -10.55
N TYR A 142 -10.73 5.17 -9.70
CA TYR A 142 -10.09 4.97 -8.40
C TYR A 142 -8.58 4.66 -8.55
N TRP A 143 -8.24 3.73 -9.44
CA TRP A 143 -6.84 3.35 -9.69
C TRP A 143 -6.01 4.51 -10.22
N PHE A 144 -6.55 5.26 -11.20
CA PHE A 144 -5.89 6.42 -11.77
C PHE A 144 -5.67 7.51 -10.72
N SER A 145 -6.69 7.85 -9.94
CA SER A 145 -6.59 8.87 -8.89
C SER A 145 -5.64 8.45 -7.78
N TYR A 146 -5.65 7.17 -7.37
CA TYR A 146 -4.71 6.66 -6.36
C TYR A 146 -3.26 6.71 -6.86
N SER A 147 -3.01 6.26 -8.09
CA SER A 147 -1.68 6.29 -8.72
C SER A 147 -1.19 7.73 -8.87
N THR A 148 -2.06 8.65 -9.27
CA THR A 148 -1.76 10.08 -9.37
C THR A 148 -1.40 10.66 -8.00
N ALA A 149 -2.17 10.34 -6.96
CA ALA A 149 -1.89 10.81 -5.60
C ALA A 149 -0.55 10.29 -5.08
N LEU A 150 -0.25 9.00 -5.30
CA LEU A 150 1.06 8.42 -4.94
C LEU A 150 2.20 9.10 -5.67
N TYR A 151 2.08 9.29 -6.99
CA TYR A 151 3.12 9.89 -7.82
C TYR A 151 3.41 11.34 -7.39
N ILE A 152 2.37 12.17 -7.27
CA ILE A 152 2.53 13.57 -6.86
C ILE A 152 3.05 13.67 -5.42
N GLY A 153 2.51 12.87 -4.50
CA GLY A 153 2.96 12.81 -3.12
C GLY A 153 4.44 12.45 -3.02
N TYR A 154 4.89 11.49 -3.85
CA TYR A 154 6.29 11.11 -3.93
C TYR A 154 7.18 12.25 -4.47
N LEU A 155 6.78 12.91 -5.56
CA LEU A 155 7.55 14.04 -6.12
C LEU A 155 7.70 15.18 -5.10
N LEU A 156 6.63 15.52 -4.39
CA LEU A 156 6.65 16.53 -3.33
C LEU A 156 7.58 16.11 -2.18
N PHE A 157 7.49 14.85 -1.76
CA PHE A 157 8.34 14.30 -0.71
C PHE A 157 9.83 14.35 -1.09
N MET A 158 10.18 13.93 -2.30
CA MET A 158 11.58 13.96 -2.76
C MET A 158 12.13 15.37 -2.87
N LYS A 159 11.31 16.31 -3.34
CA LYS A 159 11.73 17.71 -3.41
C LYS A 159 11.95 18.27 -2.01
N ALA A 160 11.02 18.03 -1.09
CA ALA A 160 11.17 18.40 0.31
C ALA A 160 12.42 17.77 0.94
N TYR A 161 12.70 16.49 0.65
CA TYR A 161 13.89 15.79 1.12
C TYR A 161 15.19 16.44 0.61
N LYS A 162 15.31 16.75 -0.68
CA LYS A 162 16.49 17.45 -1.24
C LYS A 162 16.70 18.81 -0.56
N VAL A 163 15.62 19.57 -0.36
CA VAL A 163 15.64 20.88 0.32
C VAL A 163 16.06 20.76 1.79
N LEU A 164 15.52 19.79 2.53
CA LEU A 164 15.88 19.53 3.92
C LEU A 164 17.35 19.15 4.06
N ARG A 165 17.87 18.34 3.13
CA ARG A 165 19.27 17.91 3.11
C ARG A 165 20.25 19.08 2.90
N THR A 166 19.87 20.12 2.17
CA THR A 166 20.70 21.32 1.94
C THR A 166 20.57 22.36 3.06
N GLY A 167 20.03 21.97 4.23
CA GLY A 167 20.11 22.75 5.47
C GLY A 167 19.19 23.96 5.53
N GLY A 168 18.03 23.96 4.85
CA GLY A 168 17.03 25.00 5.08
C GLY A 168 15.66 24.69 4.49
N ILE A 169 14.60 25.10 5.18
CA ILE A 169 13.21 25.00 4.70
C ILE A 169 12.83 26.36 4.14
N SER A 170 13.00 26.57 2.83
CA SER A 170 12.49 27.77 2.16
C SER A 170 11.80 27.43 0.85
N VAL A 171 10.75 28.18 0.54
CA VAL A 171 10.00 28.01 -0.72
C VAL A 171 10.90 28.30 -1.92
N GLU A 172 11.86 29.23 -1.80
CA GLU A 172 12.84 29.52 -2.84
C GLU A 172 13.75 28.33 -3.13
N LYS A 173 14.28 27.66 -2.10
CA LYS A 173 15.04 26.41 -2.29
C LYS A 173 14.18 25.33 -2.94
N LEU A 174 12.90 25.26 -2.57
CA LEU A 174 11.96 24.33 -3.16
C LEU A 174 11.62 24.67 -4.62
N LYS A 175 11.86 25.87 -5.13
CA LYS A 175 11.71 26.19 -6.56
C LYS A 175 12.95 25.79 -7.36
N THR A 176 14.14 26.10 -6.83
CA THR A 176 15.42 25.93 -7.52
C THR A 176 15.90 24.48 -7.59
N GLU A 177 15.51 23.65 -6.62
CA GLU A 177 15.84 22.22 -6.64
C GLU A 177 15.18 21.50 -7.82
N THR A 178 15.95 20.61 -8.45
CA THR A 178 15.50 19.79 -9.58
C THR A 178 15.50 18.31 -9.22
N LEU A 179 14.67 17.54 -9.93
CA LEU A 179 14.65 16.08 -9.82
C LEU A 179 15.18 15.46 -11.09
N ASP A 180 15.91 14.37 -10.96
CA ASP A 180 16.54 13.68 -12.08
C ASP A 180 15.45 12.97 -12.90
N LEU A 181 15.48 13.09 -14.22
CA LEU A 181 14.46 12.53 -15.13
C LEU A 181 14.25 11.03 -14.89
N GLY A 182 15.32 10.28 -14.68
CA GLY A 182 15.22 8.85 -14.41
C GLY A 182 14.48 8.55 -13.11
N LEU A 183 14.66 9.38 -12.08
CA LEU A 183 13.89 9.25 -10.83
C LEU A 183 12.41 9.56 -11.10
N VAL A 184 12.10 10.69 -11.75
CA VAL A 184 10.72 11.05 -12.11
C VAL A 184 10.03 9.94 -12.91
N ALA A 185 10.68 9.43 -13.96
CA ALA A 185 10.15 8.36 -14.81
C ALA A 185 9.95 7.03 -14.05
N THR A 186 10.90 6.66 -13.21
CA THR A 186 10.82 5.44 -12.38
C THR A 186 9.58 5.44 -11.51
N TYR A 187 9.35 6.54 -10.81
CA TYR A 187 8.22 6.62 -9.90
C TYR A 187 6.90 6.74 -10.66
N ALA A 188 6.89 7.30 -11.87
CA ALA A 188 5.73 7.21 -12.75
C ALA A 188 5.43 5.74 -13.11
N ILE A 189 6.44 4.94 -13.50
CA ILE A 189 6.27 3.51 -13.82
C ILE A 189 5.79 2.74 -12.58
N ILE A 190 6.38 3.01 -11.41
CA ILE A 190 5.95 2.38 -10.16
C ILE A 190 4.50 2.71 -9.84
N ALA A 191 4.13 3.98 -9.91
CA ALA A 191 2.79 4.43 -9.55
C ALA A 191 1.72 3.95 -10.54
N TYR A 192 1.96 4.01 -11.86
CA TYR A 192 0.93 3.74 -12.86
C TYR A 192 0.96 2.34 -13.46
N ALA A 193 2.07 1.60 -13.38
CA ALA A 193 2.14 0.23 -13.88
C ALA A 193 2.23 -0.78 -12.74
N PHE A 194 3.22 -0.65 -11.85
CA PHE A 194 3.44 -1.65 -10.82
C PHE A 194 2.39 -1.62 -9.73
N PHE A 195 1.97 -0.45 -9.26
CA PHE A 195 1.00 -0.39 -8.18
C PHE A 195 -0.37 -1.00 -8.57
N PRO A 196 -0.98 -0.69 -9.72
CA PRO A 196 -2.17 -1.40 -10.18
C PRO A 196 -1.93 -2.91 -10.33
N TRP A 197 -0.76 -3.32 -10.85
CA TRP A 197 -0.42 -4.73 -11.00
C TRP A 197 -0.30 -5.46 -9.64
N ILE A 198 0.35 -4.87 -8.64
CA ILE A 198 0.42 -5.40 -7.27
C ILE A 198 -0.99 -5.67 -6.75
N ASN A 199 -1.89 -4.70 -6.90
CA ASN A 199 -3.26 -4.85 -6.40
C ASN A 199 -4.03 -5.94 -7.14
N LEU A 200 -3.92 -6.02 -8.47
CA LEU A 200 -4.53 -7.09 -9.25
C LEU A 200 -3.96 -8.47 -8.87
N ALA A 201 -2.65 -8.57 -8.65
CA ALA A 201 -1.98 -9.79 -8.22
C ALA A 201 -2.46 -10.21 -6.82
N MET A 202 -2.60 -9.28 -5.87
CA MET A 202 -3.14 -9.56 -4.54
C MET A 202 -4.59 -10.02 -4.59
N GLN A 203 -5.44 -9.37 -5.40
CA GLN A 203 -6.84 -9.78 -5.57
C GLN A 203 -6.97 -11.17 -6.17
N LYS A 204 -6.14 -11.49 -7.16
CA LYS A 204 -6.12 -12.82 -7.79
C LYS A 204 -5.63 -13.88 -6.80
N ALA A 205 -4.57 -13.56 -6.05
CA ALA A 205 -4.01 -14.46 -5.05
C ALA A 205 -5.00 -14.81 -3.94
N ALA A 206 -5.83 -13.84 -3.55
CA ALA A 206 -6.87 -14.03 -2.56
C ALA A 206 -7.97 -14.95 -3.06
N ARG A 207 -8.51 -14.68 -4.25
CA ARG A 207 -9.58 -15.48 -4.87
C ARG A 207 -9.14 -16.92 -5.14
N GLU A 208 -7.92 -17.13 -5.63
CA GLU A 208 -7.47 -18.46 -6.03
C GLU A 208 -6.84 -19.28 -4.89
N GLN A 209 -6.82 -18.75 -3.65
CA GLN A 209 -6.10 -19.31 -2.50
C GLN A 209 -4.74 -19.93 -2.88
N LEU A 210 -3.97 -19.25 -3.74
CA LEU A 210 -2.80 -19.83 -4.41
C LEU A 210 -1.94 -20.61 -3.41
N ARG A 211 -1.65 -21.89 -3.65
CA ARG A 211 -0.78 -22.72 -2.77
C ARG A 211 0.59 -22.96 -3.42
N GLY A 212 1.61 -23.16 -2.60
CA GLY A 212 2.95 -23.53 -3.05
C GLY A 212 3.67 -22.47 -3.89
N ILE A 213 4.42 -22.91 -4.91
CA ILE A 213 5.28 -22.07 -5.77
C ILE A 213 4.50 -20.96 -6.47
N LYS A 214 3.21 -21.15 -6.80
CA LYS A 214 2.37 -20.11 -7.40
C LYS A 214 2.22 -18.87 -6.51
N ARG A 215 2.44 -18.97 -5.18
CA ARG A 215 2.50 -17.81 -4.28
C ARG A 215 3.70 -16.90 -4.54
N LEU A 216 4.82 -17.43 -5.04
CA LEU A 216 6.00 -16.63 -5.33
C LEU A 216 5.76 -15.62 -6.46
N ILE A 217 4.80 -15.90 -7.36
CA ILE A 217 4.39 -14.98 -8.43
C ILE A 217 3.84 -13.67 -7.84
N ILE A 218 3.25 -13.71 -6.63
CA ILE A 218 2.75 -12.51 -5.93
C ILE A 218 3.89 -11.55 -5.56
N LEU A 219 5.10 -12.07 -5.35
CA LEU A 219 6.28 -11.27 -5.00
C LEU A 219 6.87 -10.54 -6.21
N LEU A 220 6.61 -11.04 -7.43
CA LEU A 220 7.17 -10.50 -8.67
C LEU A 220 6.89 -9.00 -8.87
N PRO A 221 5.65 -8.49 -8.73
CA PRO A 221 5.38 -7.06 -8.84
C PRO A 221 5.96 -6.23 -7.69
N PHE A 222 6.40 -6.84 -6.59
CA PHE A 222 7.19 -6.15 -5.55
C PHE A 222 8.68 -6.11 -5.91
N VAL A 223 9.24 -7.18 -6.48
CA VAL A 223 10.68 -7.26 -6.81
C VAL A 223 11.04 -6.40 -8.02
N LEU A 224 10.16 -6.32 -9.03
CA LEU A 224 10.44 -5.60 -10.28
C LEU A 224 10.71 -4.10 -10.12
N PRO A 225 9.94 -3.32 -9.33
CA PRO A 225 10.28 -1.93 -9.01
C PRO A 225 11.72 -1.76 -8.50
N PHE A 226 12.18 -2.68 -7.65
CA PHE A 226 13.54 -2.64 -7.13
C PHE A 226 14.58 -2.99 -8.19
N GLY A 227 14.29 -3.99 -9.02
CA GLY A 227 15.14 -4.31 -10.18
C GLY A 227 15.27 -3.11 -11.12
N LEU A 228 14.20 -2.36 -11.35
CA LEU A 228 14.21 -1.15 -12.16
C LEU A 228 15.07 -0.04 -11.54
N VAL A 229 14.92 0.22 -10.24
CA VAL A 229 15.79 1.18 -9.52
C VAL A 229 17.26 0.73 -9.55
N ALA A 230 17.53 -0.55 -9.33
CA ALA A 230 18.88 -1.10 -9.37
C ALA A 230 19.50 -0.99 -10.77
N MET A 231 18.73 -1.27 -11.82
CA MET A 231 19.17 -1.07 -13.21
C MET A 231 19.57 0.38 -13.45
N LEU A 232 18.78 1.35 -12.99
CA LEU A 232 19.13 2.78 -13.17
C LEU A 232 20.42 3.18 -12.47
N ILE A 233 20.75 2.53 -11.35
CA ILE A 233 21.98 2.80 -10.60
C ILE A 233 23.20 2.11 -11.22
N LEU A 234 23.00 0.93 -11.81
CA LEU A 234 24.04 0.08 -12.37
C LEU A 234 24.30 0.34 -13.87
N VAL A 235 23.51 1.19 -14.52
CA VAL A 235 23.78 1.54 -15.92
C VAL A 235 24.99 2.46 -15.99
N ASP A 236 26.09 1.93 -16.54
CA ASP A 236 27.32 2.68 -16.79
C ASP A 236 27.37 3.31 -18.20
N SER A 237 26.33 3.13 -19.00
CA SER A 237 26.28 3.64 -20.37
C SER A 237 26.23 5.17 -20.38
N PRO A 238 27.24 5.88 -20.95
CA PRO A 238 27.35 7.34 -20.84
C PRO A 238 26.15 8.10 -21.42
N TRP A 239 25.58 7.60 -22.52
CA TRP A 239 24.41 8.24 -23.14
C TRP A 239 23.15 8.09 -22.29
N PHE A 240 22.99 6.95 -21.59
CA PHE A 240 21.81 6.66 -20.78
C PHE A 240 21.87 7.40 -19.45
N VAL A 241 23.04 7.45 -18.82
CA VAL A 241 23.30 8.26 -17.62
C VAL A 241 22.97 9.72 -17.89
N LYS A 242 23.40 10.27 -19.05
CA LYS A 242 23.06 11.65 -19.44
C LYS A 242 21.55 11.90 -19.53
N ILE A 243 20.77 10.92 -19.99
CA ILE A 243 19.30 11.02 -20.05
C ILE A 243 18.69 10.94 -18.64
N ILE A 244 19.10 9.96 -17.83
CA ILE A 244 18.60 9.76 -16.46
C ILE A 244 18.87 10.99 -15.59
N ASP A 245 20.08 11.53 -15.67
CA ASP A 245 20.54 12.65 -14.85
C ASP A 245 20.12 14.00 -15.43
N THR A 246 19.27 14.01 -16.48
CA THR A 246 18.71 15.26 -16.99
C THR A 246 17.85 15.92 -15.90
N PRO A 247 18.17 17.15 -15.49
CA PRO A 247 17.44 17.83 -14.42
C PRO A 247 16.06 18.26 -14.91
N VAL A 248 15.02 17.80 -14.22
CA VAL A 248 13.62 18.16 -14.49
C VAL A 248 13.16 19.18 -13.44
N PRO A 249 12.72 20.37 -13.86
CA PRO A 249 12.21 21.41 -12.96
C PRO A 249 10.78 21.09 -12.49
N VAL A 250 10.62 20.02 -11.73
CA VAL A 250 9.33 19.64 -11.13
C VAL A 250 9.01 20.63 -10.00
N PHE A 251 7.85 21.30 -10.04
CA PHE A 251 7.48 22.32 -9.03
C PHE A 251 8.39 23.56 -8.98
N ALA A 252 8.83 24.08 -10.14
CA ALA A 252 9.75 25.21 -10.22
C ALA A 252 9.12 26.60 -9.93
N SER A 253 7.79 26.68 -9.80
CA SER A 253 7.07 27.91 -9.49
C SER A 253 6.02 27.70 -8.41
N VAL A 254 5.61 28.78 -7.72
CA VAL A 254 4.50 28.74 -6.74
C VAL A 254 3.24 28.19 -7.39
N ALA A 255 2.95 28.59 -8.64
CA ALA A 255 1.81 28.09 -9.40
C ALA A 255 1.89 26.58 -9.63
N SER A 256 3.07 26.04 -9.98
CA SER A 256 3.24 24.59 -10.16
C SER A 256 3.16 23.80 -8.85
N ILE A 257 3.64 24.36 -7.74
CA ILE A 257 3.48 23.77 -6.39
C ILE A 257 1.99 23.73 -6.03
N ALA A 258 1.28 24.85 -6.20
CA ALA A 258 -0.15 24.94 -5.94
C ALA A 258 -0.94 23.97 -6.83
N ALA A 259 -0.60 23.87 -8.12
CA ALA A 259 -1.18 22.90 -9.04
C ALA A 259 -0.93 21.45 -8.58
N GLY A 260 0.28 21.13 -8.10
CA GLY A 260 0.59 19.83 -7.51
C GLY A 260 -0.27 19.51 -6.29
N VAL A 261 -0.41 20.44 -5.35
CA VAL A 261 -1.26 20.27 -4.16
C VAL A 261 -2.74 20.13 -4.55
N LEU A 262 -3.22 20.94 -5.49
CA LEU A 262 -4.59 20.86 -6.00
C LEU A 262 -4.85 19.53 -6.71
N LEU A 263 -3.91 19.03 -7.52
CA LEU A 263 -4.01 17.72 -8.16
C LEU A 263 -3.99 16.58 -7.12
N LEU A 264 -3.18 16.69 -6.07
CA LEU A 264 -3.16 15.72 -4.98
C LEU A 264 -4.51 15.72 -4.24
N ALA A 265 -5.02 16.89 -3.85
CA ALA A 265 -6.31 17.03 -3.19
C ALA A 265 -7.46 16.56 -4.10
N GLY A 266 -7.44 16.94 -5.37
CA GLY A 266 -8.40 16.51 -6.39
C GLY A 266 -8.36 15.00 -6.61
N SER A 267 -7.18 14.39 -6.61
CA SER A 267 -7.02 12.92 -6.66
C SER A 267 -7.61 12.25 -5.43
N VAL A 268 -7.40 12.81 -4.23
CA VAL A 268 -8.03 12.30 -3.00
C VAL A 268 -9.55 12.43 -3.04
N PHE A 269 -10.06 13.55 -3.54
CA PHE A 269 -11.48 13.75 -3.73
C PHE A 269 -12.06 12.76 -4.75
N LEU A 270 -11.42 12.59 -5.90
CA LEU A 270 -11.82 11.64 -6.93
C LEU A 270 -11.77 10.19 -6.43
N MET A 271 -10.80 9.82 -5.61
CA MET A 271 -10.77 8.50 -4.96
C MET A 271 -12.00 8.27 -4.08
N ARG A 272 -12.37 9.26 -3.27
CA ARG A 272 -13.58 9.18 -2.43
C ARG A 272 -14.85 9.16 -3.26
N TYR A 273 -14.92 10.00 -4.30
CA TYR A 273 -16.05 10.05 -5.19
C TYR A 273 -16.24 8.72 -5.95
N ALA A 274 -15.15 8.17 -6.48
CA ALA A 274 -15.13 6.90 -7.19
C ALA A 274 -15.55 5.72 -6.30
N SER A 275 -15.29 5.80 -4.98
CA SER A 275 -15.76 4.78 -4.05
C SER A 275 -17.25 4.93 -3.71
N VAL A 276 -17.77 6.16 -3.65
CA VAL A 276 -19.20 6.41 -3.37
C VAL A 276 -20.10 6.13 -4.59
N LYS A 277 -19.67 6.49 -5.80
CA LYS A 277 -20.44 6.32 -7.05
C LYS A 277 -20.27 4.97 -7.73
N GLY A 278 -19.44 4.08 -7.17
CA GLY A 278 -19.41 2.67 -7.56
C GLY A 278 -20.69 1.92 -7.17
N LYS A 279 -21.58 2.54 -6.37
CA LYS A 279 -22.96 2.14 -6.09
C LYS A 279 -23.86 2.24 -7.31
#